data_AF-N6TRR1-F1
#
_entry.id   AF-N6TRR1-F1
#
_cell.length_a   1.000
_cell.length_b   1.000
_cell.length_c   1.000
_cell.angle_alpha   90.00
_cell.angle_beta   90.00
_cell.angle_gamma   90.00
#
_symmetry.space_group_name_H-M   'P 1'
#
loop_
_entity.id
_entity.type
_entity.pdbx_description
1 polymer ?
#
loop_
_entity_poly.entity_id
_entity_poly.type
_entity_poly.pdbx_seq_one_letter_code
_entity_poly.pdbx_strand_id
1 'polypeptide(L)'
;MTAFLLCVLLALVNQQVMGHPLRGPPGPPLFLGHPDPESSNECRTEVGLTSEERETKKNGELTEKELCFIRCLGQKNGALSDAGVLHIETIKNDLRDHLEDSEAVIACLKKVGTVTTCQHIKKVAKCYPDPKEPMDRT
;
A
#
# COMPACT_ATOMS: atom_id res chain seq x y z
N MET A 1 30.46 -17.86 -49.39
CA MET A 1 29.80 -18.30 -48.14
C MET A 1 30.18 -17.40 -46.96
N THR A 2 30.14 -16.07 -47.13
CA THR A 2 30.61 -15.11 -46.10
C THR A 2 29.55 -14.08 -45.69
N ALA A 3 28.48 -13.93 -46.48
CA ALA A 3 27.40 -12.98 -46.16
C ALA A 3 26.47 -13.47 -45.03
N PHE A 4 26.26 -14.78 -44.90
CA PHE A 4 25.37 -15.34 -43.87
C PHE A 4 25.96 -15.26 -42.45
N LEU A 5 27.29 -15.24 -42.29
CA LEU A 5 27.92 -15.14 -40.97
C LEU A 5 27.80 -13.73 -40.34
N LEU A 6 27.69 -12.68 -41.15
CA LEU A 6 27.58 -11.30 -40.65
C LEU A 6 26.21 -11.01 -40.04
N CYS A 7 25.13 -11.59 -40.58
CA CYS A 7 23.79 -11.41 -40.03
C CYS A 7 23.62 -12.10 -38.67
N VAL A 8 24.27 -13.25 -38.45
CA VAL A 8 24.18 -13.96 -37.17
C VAL A 8 24.93 -13.23 -36.06
N LEU A 9 26.05 -12.56 -36.39
CA LEU A 9 26.81 -11.77 -35.40
C LEU A 9 26.09 -10.47 -34.99
N LEU A 10 25.31 -9.84 -35.87
CA LEU A 10 24.51 -8.65 -35.53
C LEU A 10 23.25 -8.98 -34.71
N ALA A 11 22.75 -10.21 -34.76
CA ALA A 11 21.59 -10.63 -33.98
C ALA A 11 21.92 -10.96 -32.51
N LEU A 12 23.19 -11.23 -32.17
CA LEU A 12 23.63 -11.62 -30.83
C LEU A 12 24.02 -10.44 -29.92
N VAL A 13 24.15 -9.22 -30.46
CA VAL A 13 24.52 -8.01 -29.68
C VAL A 13 23.30 -7.29 -29.09
N ASN A 14 22.08 -7.80 -29.28
CA ASN A 14 20.86 -7.20 -28.73
C ASN A 14 20.15 -8.10 -27.70
N GLN A 15 20.94 -8.83 -26.92
CA GLN A 15 20.48 -9.26 -25.60
C GLN A 15 20.57 -8.07 -24.64
N GLN A 16 19.69 -8.09 -23.64
CA GLN A 16 19.58 -7.16 -22.50
C GLN A 16 18.68 -5.95 -22.75
N VAL A 17 17.37 -6.11 -22.58
CA VAL A 17 16.63 -5.58 -21.41
C VAL A 17 15.32 -6.38 -21.27
N MET A 18 15.37 -7.63 -20.81
CA MET A 18 14.21 -8.17 -20.08
C MET A 18 14.29 -7.56 -18.69
N GLY A 19 13.79 -6.34 -18.57
CA GLY A 19 13.53 -5.74 -17.27
C GLY A 19 12.65 -6.71 -16.50
N HIS A 20 13.07 -7.03 -15.28
CA HIS A 20 12.21 -7.66 -14.29
C HIS A 20 10.83 -6.98 -14.32
N PRO A 21 9.71 -7.72 -14.14
CA PRO A 21 8.43 -7.04 -13.92
C PRO A 21 8.67 -6.03 -12.80
N LEU A 22 8.45 -4.74 -13.11
CA LEU A 22 8.55 -3.65 -12.15
C LEU A 22 7.88 -4.16 -10.88
N ARG A 23 8.67 -4.29 -9.81
CA ARG A 23 8.17 -4.51 -8.45
C ARG A 23 6.98 -3.57 -8.34
N GLY A 24 5.77 -4.14 -8.24
CA GLY A 24 4.55 -3.35 -8.13
C GLY A 24 4.73 -2.33 -7.01
N PRO A 25 4.02 -1.19 -7.07
CA PRO A 25 4.14 -0.15 -6.05
C PRO A 25 4.07 -0.78 -4.65
N PRO A 26 4.88 -0.30 -3.68
CA PRO A 26 4.80 -0.76 -2.31
C PRO A 26 3.32 -0.79 -1.90
N GLY A 27 2.86 -1.95 -1.43
CA GLY A 27 1.46 -2.16 -1.09
C GLY A 27 0.95 -1.06 -0.14
N PRO A 28 -0.38 -0.84 -0.08
CA PRO A 28 -0.94 0.08 0.90
C PRO A 28 -0.40 -0.26 2.30
N PRO A 29 -0.30 0.74 3.21
CA PRO A 29 0.15 0.48 4.57
C PRO A 29 -0.57 -0.75 5.14
N LEU A 30 0.16 -1.62 5.83
CA LEU A 30 -0.22 -2.96 6.31
C LEU A 30 -1.48 -3.04 7.21
N PHE A 31 -2.22 -1.95 7.33
CA PHE A 31 -3.21 -1.67 8.39
C PHE A 31 -4.65 -1.93 7.94
N LEU A 32 -4.84 -2.28 6.67
CA LEU A 32 -6.16 -2.48 6.07
C LEU A 32 -6.45 -3.95 5.73
N GLY A 33 -5.53 -4.86 6.06
CA GLY A 33 -5.58 -6.23 5.56
C GLY A 33 -5.61 -6.26 4.02
N HIS A 34 -6.20 -7.32 3.48
CA HIS A 34 -6.60 -7.36 2.07
C HIS A 34 -8.06 -6.87 1.97
N PRO A 35 -8.32 -5.59 1.64
CA PRO A 35 -9.69 -5.14 1.47
C PRO A 35 -10.34 -5.94 0.35
N ASP A 36 -11.59 -6.34 0.55
CA ASP A 36 -12.33 -7.03 -0.50
C ASP A 36 -12.45 -6.11 -1.74
N PRO A 37 -12.53 -6.69 -2.96
CA PRO A 37 -12.52 -5.90 -4.18
C PRO A 37 -13.67 -4.89 -4.29
N GLU A 38 -14.81 -5.19 -3.70
CA GLU A 38 -16.00 -4.33 -3.73
C GLU A 38 -15.77 -3.08 -2.88
N SER A 39 -15.39 -3.24 -1.61
CA SER A 39 -15.04 -2.13 -0.72
C SER A 39 -13.93 -1.25 -1.31
N SER A 40 -12.92 -1.87 -1.94
CA SER A 40 -11.83 -1.15 -2.60
C SER A 40 -12.32 -0.31 -3.79
N ASN A 41 -13.26 -0.84 -4.59
CA ASN A 41 -13.82 -0.11 -5.72
C ASN A 41 -14.76 1.01 -5.29
N GLU A 42 -15.59 0.78 -4.27
CA GLU A 42 -16.48 1.79 -3.70
C GLU A 42 -15.68 2.97 -3.15
N CYS A 43 -14.70 2.70 -2.27
CA CYS A 43 -13.88 3.75 -1.67
C CYS A 43 -13.08 4.52 -2.72
N ARG A 44 -12.61 3.86 -3.78
CA ARG A 44 -11.91 4.51 -4.88
C ARG A 44 -12.83 5.48 -5.62
N THR A 45 -14.05 5.05 -5.89
CA THR A 45 -15.08 5.86 -6.56
C THR A 45 -15.47 7.05 -5.70
N GLU A 46 -15.69 6.84 -4.40
CA GLU A 46 -16.11 7.87 -3.44
C GLU A 46 -15.11 9.03 -3.39
N VAL A 47 -13.81 8.72 -3.36
CA VAL A 47 -12.76 9.76 -3.28
C VAL A 47 -12.27 10.25 -4.65
N GLY A 48 -12.84 9.70 -5.74
CA GLY A 48 -12.43 10.03 -7.11
C GLY A 48 -10.97 9.72 -7.41
N LEU A 49 -10.44 8.61 -6.88
CA LEU A 49 -9.10 8.10 -7.21
C LEU A 49 -9.15 7.37 -8.55
N THR A 50 -8.45 7.86 -9.55
CA THR A 50 -8.30 7.11 -10.81
C THR A 50 -7.13 6.14 -10.73
N SER A 51 -7.13 5.11 -11.58
CA SER A 51 -6.02 4.17 -11.68
C SER A 51 -4.70 4.84 -12.11
N GLU A 52 -4.76 6.00 -12.78
CA GLU A 52 -3.61 6.79 -13.23
C GLU A 52 -3.01 7.66 -12.12
N GLU A 53 -3.83 8.10 -11.14
CA GLU A 53 -3.37 8.84 -9.96
C GLU A 53 -2.66 7.95 -8.94
N ARG A 54 -2.72 6.62 -9.12
CA ARG A 54 -2.26 5.61 -8.17
C ARG A 54 -0.74 5.52 -8.01
N GLU A 55 0.03 6.28 -8.79
CA GLU A 55 1.49 6.10 -8.88
C GLU A 55 2.34 7.34 -8.57
N THR A 56 1.75 8.48 -8.22
CA THR A 56 2.58 9.64 -7.85
C THR A 56 2.72 9.76 -6.33
N LYS A 57 3.50 8.85 -5.73
CA LYS A 57 4.26 9.17 -4.51
C LYS A 57 5.24 10.29 -4.85
N LYS A 58 4.74 11.52 -4.97
CA LYS A 58 5.61 12.70 -5.03
C LYS A 58 6.25 12.80 -3.63
N ASN A 59 7.47 12.28 -3.50
CA ASN A 59 8.31 12.34 -2.30
C ASN A 59 7.96 11.34 -1.18
N GLY A 60 7.24 10.25 -1.49
CA GLY A 60 6.93 9.21 -0.49
C GLY A 60 5.76 9.54 0.44
N GLU A 61 5.17 10.73 0.34
CA GLU A 61 3.98 11.12 1.10
C GLU A 61 2.70 10.78 0.33
N LEU A 62 1.67 10.34 1.08
CA LEU A 62 0.34 10.06 0.53
C LEU A 62 -0.40 11.37 0.24
N THR A 63 -1.04 11.44 -0.91
CA THR A 63 -1.97 12.50 -1.30
C THR A 63 -3.22 12.50 -0.41
N GLU A 64 -3.96 13.60 -0.41
CA GLU A 64 -5.22 13.70 0.34
C GLU A 64 -6.24 12.64 -0.09
N LYS A 65 -6.35 12.38 -1.39
CA LYS A 65 -7.23 11.33 -1.93
C LYS A 65 -6.85 9.94 -1.41
N GLU A 66 -5.55 9.61 -1.38
CA GLU A 66 -5.08 8.34 -0.83
C GLU A 66 -5.33 8.21 0.67
N LEU A 67 -5.19 9.31 1.41
CA LEU A 67 -5.54 9.34 2.84
C LEU A 67 -7.04 9.12 3.05
N CYS A 68 -7.90 9.73 2.23
CA CYS A 68 -9.34 9.52 2.29
C CYS A 68 -9.71 8.09 1.92
N PHE A 69 -9.03 7.50 0.93
CA PHE A 69 -9.20 6.12 0.54
C PHE A 69 -8.92 5.15 1.70
N ILE A 70 -7.80 5.36 2.41
CA ILE A 70 -7.46 4.57 3.60
C ILE A 70 -8.50 4.74 4.70
N ARG A 71 -8.99 5.97 4.93
CA ARG A 71 -10.06 6.22 5.90
C ARG A 71 -11.34 5.45 5.54
N CYS A 72 -11.77 5.51 4.28
CA CYS A 72 -12.95 4.81 3.80
C CYS A 72 -12.80 3.29 3.97
N LEU A 73 -11.65 2.72 3.62
CA LEU A 73 -11.40 1.29 3.81
C LEU A 73 -11.47 0.88 5.28
N GLY A 74 -10.93 1.70 6.18
CA GLY A 74 -11.08 1.50 7.62
C GLY A 74 -12.54 1.51 8.09
N GLN A 75 -13.40 2.30 7.45
CA GLN A 75 -14.84 2.28 7.75
C GLN A 75 -15.51 1.01 7.23
N LYS A 76 -15.19 0.61 5.99
CA LYS A 76 -15.77 -0.58 5.35
C LYS A 76 -15.41 -1.87 6.06
N ASN A 77 -14.17 -2.02 6.52
CA ASN A 77 -13.72 -3.21 7.24
C ASN A 77 -14.03 -3.17 8.75
N GLY A 78 -14.67 -2.11 9.23
CA GLY A 78 -15.05 -1.97 10.64
C GLY A 78 -13.89 -1.65 11.59
N ALA A 79 -12.69 -1.33 11.09
CA ALA A 79 -11.57 -0.87 11.92
C ALA A 79 -11.74 0.57 12.40
N LEU A 80 -12.60 1.35 11.75
CA LEU A 80 -12.90 2.75 12.04
C LEU A 80 -14.41 2.97 12.01
N SER A 81 -14.98 3.55 13.07
CA SER A 81 -16.40 3.94 13.04
C SER A 81 -16.62 5.25 12.28
N ASP A 82 -17.87 5.54 11.91
CA ASP A 82 -18.25 6.82 11.29
C ASP A 82 -17.99 8.03 12.18
N ALA A 83 -18.03 7.85 13.50
CA ALA A 83 -17.64 8.85 14.49
C ALA A 83 -16.11 9.05 14.59
N GLY A 84 -15.32 8.27 13.85
CA GLY A 84 -13.87 8.34 13.81
C GLY A 84 -13.18 7.55 14.93
N VAL A 85 -13.85 6.59 15.58
CA VAL A 85 -13.25 5.79 16.65
C VAL A 85 -12.60 4.54 16.08
N LEU A 86 -11.32 4.30 16.41
CA LEU A 86 -10.62 3.08 16.01
C LEU A 86 -11.10 1.89 16.84
N HIS A 87 -11.52 0.81 16.17
CA HIS A 87 -11.88 -0.45 16.80
C HIS A 87 -10.64 -1.34 16.94
N ILE A 88 -9.96 -1.17 18.07
CA ILE A 88 -8.65 -1.78 18.33
C ILE A 88 -8.69 -3.32 18.24
N GLU A 89 -9.75 -3.97 18.70
CA GLU A 89 -9.86 -5.43 18.62
C GLU A 89 -9.98 -5.93 17.17
N THR A 90 -10.71 -5.21 16.31
CA THR A 90 -10.76 -5.49 14.87
C THR A 90 -9.37 -5.38 14.26
N ILE A 91 -8.67 -4.29 14.52
CA ILE A 91 -7.31 -4.06 14.01
C ILE A 91 -6.36 -5.14 14.54
N LYS A 92 -6.44 -5.49 15.83
CA LYS A 92 -5.58 -6.51 16.46
C LYS A 92 -5.73 -7.87 15.78
N ASN A 93 -6.95 -8.25 15.40
CA ASN A 93 -7.18 -9.52 14.72
C ASN A 93 -6.49 -9.54 13.34
N ASP A 94 -6.46 -8.42 12.62
CA ASP A 94 -5.77 -8.31 11.33
C ASP A 94 -4.23 -8.31 11.49
N LEU A 95 -3.69 -7.78 12.60
CA LEU A 95 -2.24 -7.63 12.78
C LEU A 95 -1.52 -8.88 13.28
N ARG A 96 -2.21 -9.78 13.99
CA ARG A 96 -1.60 -10.96 14.64
C ARG A 96 -0.81 -11.84 13.67
N ASP A 97 -1.18 -11.83 12.39
CA ASP A 97 -0.56 -12.65 11.35
C ASP A 97 0.55 -11.93 10.57
N HIS A 98 0.77 -10.63 10.83
CA HIS A 98 1.53 -9.77 9.91
C HIS A 98 2.63 -8.92 10.55
N LEU A 99 2.64 -8.72 11.88
CA LEU A 99 3.65 -7.88 12.54
C LEU A 99 4.26 -8.54 13.78
N GLU A 100 5.59 -8.62 13.80
CA GLU A 100 6.38 -9.13 14.93
C GLU A 100 6.15 -8.30 16.22
N ASP A 101 5.88 -7.00 16.10
CA ASP A 101 5.64 -6.09 17.23
C ASP A 101 4.22 -5.48 17.20
N SER A 102 3.21 -6.35 17.08
CA SER A 102 1.81 -5.94 17.05
C SER A 102 1.37 -5.23 18.34
N GLU A 103 1.94 -5.54 19.51
CA GLU A 103 1.56 -4.91 20.78
C GLU A 103 2.01 -3.44 20.87
N ALA A 104 3.20 -3.08 20.39
CA ALA A 104 3.64 -1.67 20.36
C ALA A 104 2.75 -0.82 19.42
N VAL A 105 2.39 -1.39 18.28
CA VAL A 105 1.45 -0.78 17.33
C VAL A 105 0.10 -0.51 18.00
N ILE A 106 -0.48 -1.52 18.65
CA ILE A 106 -1.76 -1.40 19.34
C ILE A 106 -1.69 -0.34 20.45
N ALA A 107 -0.60 -0.30 21.21
CA ALA A 107 -0.37 0.73 22.22
C ALA A 107 -0.28 2.15 21.63
N CYS A 108 0.29 2.30 20.43
CA CYS A 108 0.30 3.58 19.71
C CYS A 108 -1.10 3.96 19.21
N LEU A 109 -1.83 3.03 18.58
CA LEU A 109 -3.17 3.28 18.03
C LEU A 109 -4.17 3.75 19.09
N LYS A 110 -4.10 3.18 20.30
CA LYS A 110 -4.90 3.61 21.46
C LYS A 110 -4.70 5.09 21.83
N LYS A 111 -3.59 5.71 21.41
CA LYS A 111 -3.24 7.12 21.68
C LYS A 111 -3.58 8.07 20.53
N VAL A 112 -3.98 7.57 19.36
CA VAL A 112 -4.26 8.38 18.16
C VAL A 112 -5.47 9.31 18.37
N GLY A 113 -6.42 8.90 19.21
CA GLY A 113 -7.69 9.61 19.39
C GLY A 113 -8.62 9.41 18.19
N THR A 114 -9.49 10.39 17.91
CA THR A 114 -10.50 10.28 16.85
C THR A 114 -9.97 10.64 15.45
N VAL A 115 -10.29 9.82 14.46
CA VAL A 115 -9.95 9.96 13.04
C VAL A 115 -11.16 10.46 12.24
N THR A 116 -11.47 11.75 12.38
CA THR A 116 -12.61 12.40 11.72
C THR A 116 -12.29 12.98 10.35
N THR A 117 -11.00 13.17 10.02
CA THR A 117 -10.55 13.72 8.74
C THR A 117 -9.57 12.76 8.06
N CYS A 118 -9.44 12.83 6.73
CA CYS A 118 -8.47 12.04 5.99
C CYS A 118 -7.04 12.30 6.48
N GLN A 119 -6.70 13.54 6.82
CA GLN A 119 -5.37 13.89 7.35
C GLN A 119 -5.04 13.18 8.67
N HIS A 120 -6.04 12.79 9.48
CA HIS A 120 -5.80 12.03 10.70
C HIS A 120 -5.24 10.62 10.43
N ILE A 121 -5.39 10.08 9.21
CA ILE A 121 -4.75 8.83 8.82
C ILE A 121 -3.23 8.92 8.89
N LYS A 122 -2.63 10.10 8.71
CA LYS A 122 -1.18 10.27 8.93
C LYS A 122 -0.76 9.92 10.37
N LYS A 123 -1.63 10.14 11.36
CA LYS A 123 -1.35 9.77 12.76
C LYS A 123 -1.42 8.25 12.95
N VAL A 124 -2.41 7.62 12.32
CA VAL A 124 -2.56 6.15 12.30
C VAL A 124 -1.34 5.50 11.65
N ALA A 125 -0.94 5.99 10.47
CA ALA A 125 0.18 5.44 9.71
C ALA A 125 1.51 5.49 10.48
N LYS A 126 1.74 6.54 11.30
CA LYS A 126 2.94 6.69 12.14
C LYS A 126 3.06 5.66 13.27
N CYS A 127 1.99 4.96 13.63
CA CYS A 127 2.08 3.85 14.57
C CYS A 127 2.71 2.61 13.93
N TYR A 128 2.78 2.61 12.61
CA TYR A 128 3.27 1.58 11.72
C TYR A 128 4.81 1.50 11.69
N PRO A 129 5.54 0.36 11.79
CA PRO A 129 6.91 0.38 11.29
C PRO A 129 6.91 0.63 9.79
N ASP A 130 7.94 1.30 9.28
CA ASP A 130 8.14 1.43 7.85
C ASP A 130 8.23 0.03 7.21
N PRO A 131 7.68 -0.16 5.99
CA PRO A 131 7.83 -1.43 5.29
C PRO A 131 9.33 -1.74 5.16
N LYS A 132 9.79 -2.87 5.71
CA LYS A 132 11.13 -3.37 5.39
C LYS A 132 11.15 -3.55 3.87
N GLU A 133 12.14 -2.96 3.19
CA GLU A 133 12.31 -3.16 1.74
C GLU A 133 12.19 -4.67 1.45
N PRO A 134 11.52 -5.08 0.36
CA PRO A 134 11.37 -6.48 0.05
C PRO A 134 12.75 -7.13 0.02
N MET A 135 13.03 -7.96 1.03
CA MET A 135 14.26 -8.71 1.16
C MET A 135 14.48 -9.44 -0.16
N ASP A 136 15.54 -9.07 -0.90
CA ASP A 136 15.93 -9.79 -2.10
C ASP A 136 16.11 -11.26 -1.72
N ARG A 137 15.18 -12.09 -2.19
CA ARG A 137 15.35 -13.54 -2.17
C ARG A 137 16.55 -13.84 -3.08
N THR A 138 17.71 -13.98 -2.45
CA THR A 138 18.89 -14.59 -3.08
C THR A 138 18.63 -16.08 -3.28
#